data_AF-A0A944T1I7-F1
#
_entry.id   AF-A0A944T1I7-F1
#
_cell.length_a   1.000
_cell.length_b   1.000
_cell.length_c   1.000
_cell.angle_alpha   90.00
_cell.angle_beta   90.00
_cell.angle_gamma   90.00
#
_symmetry.space_group_name_H-M   'P 1'
#
loop_
_entity.id
_entity.type
_entity.pdbx_description
1 polymer ?
#
loop_
_entity_poly.entity_id
_entity_poly.type
_entity_poly.pdbx_seq_one_letter_code
_entity_poly.pdbx_strand_id
1 'polypeptide(L)' 'MYLLSPLLSKLFLKIRLDIPKKNWLFLTLPIGILSHLLVGSITPMTADFLNINNHYILKIIILILSFFGIKGIKIIKK' A
#
# COMPACT_ATOMS: atom_id res chain seq x y z
N MET A 1 -7.93 -1.16 -7.03
CA MET A 1 -6.73 -0.38 -7.35
C MET A 1 -6.33 -0.39 -8.84
N TYR A 2 -6.46 -1.51 -9.57
CA TYR A 2 -6.09 -1.59 -11.00
C TYR A 2 -6.69 -0.47 -11.87
N LEU A 3 -8.01 -0.28 -11.82
CA LEU A 3 -8.73 0.75 -12.59
C LEU A 3 -8.42 2.18 -12.12
N LEU A 4 -8.10 2.36 -10.83
CA LEU A 4 -7.75 3.65 -10.25
C LEU A 4 -6.28 4.02 -10.50
N SER A 5 -5.42 3.05 -10.81
CA SER A 5 -3.98 3.26 -10.95
C SER A 5 -3.59 4.36 -11.95
N PRO A 6 -4.25 4.53 -13.13
CA PRO A 6 -3.89 5.60 -14.06
C PRO A 6 -4.23 6.98 -13.50
N LEU A 7 -5.34 7.09 -12.77
CA LEU A 7 -5.77 8.33 -12.12
C LEU A 7 -4.84 8.67 -10.95
N LEU A 8 -4.54 7.69 -10.08
CA LEU A 8 -3.67 7.85 -8.93
C LEU A 8 -2.25 8.24 -9.34
N SER A 9 -1.67 7.58 -10.35
CA SER A 9 -0.34 7.98 -10.86
C SER A 9 -0.35 9.44 -11.34
N LYS A 10 -1.39 9.88 -12.07
CA LYS A 10 -1.50 11.29 -12.49
C LYS A 10 -1.67 12.26 -11.32
N LEU A 11 -2.44 11.86 -10.30
CA LEU A 11 -2.66 12.69 -9.11
C LEU A 11 -1.36 12.87 -8.32
N PHE A 12 -0.61 11.79 -8.10
CA PHE A 12 0.63 11.81 -7.32
C PHE A 12 1.78 12.53 -8.03
N LEU A 13 1.75 12.60 -9.36
CA LEU A 13 2.67 13.47 -10.11
C LEU A 13 2.54 14.96 -9.71
N LYS A 14 1.33 15.42 -9.31
CA LYS A 14 1.14 16.81 -8.86
C LYS A 14 1.91 17.14 -7.58
N ILE A 15 2.13 16.14 -6.73
CA ILE A 15 2.95 16.24 -5.52
C ILE A 15 4.38 15.73 -5.72
N ARG A 16 4.83 15.64 -7.00
CA ARG A 16 6.19 15.26 -7.42
C ARG A 16 6.59 13.82 -7.09
N LEU A 17 5.61 12.93 -6.93
CA LEU A 17 5.84 11.50 -6.77
C LEU A 17 5.46 10.77 -8.06
N ASP A 18 6.46 10.18 -8.70
CA ASP A 18 6.24 9.25 -9.82
C ASP A 18 6.07 7.84 -9.27
N ILE A 19 4.83 7.37 -9.25
CA ILE A 19 4.45 6.03 -8.79
C ILE A 19 4.00 5.22 -10.01
N PRO A 20 4.74 4.17 -10.41
CA PRO A 20 4.36 3.31 -11.52
C PRO A 20 3.00 2.65 -11.29
N LYS A 21 2.21 2.45 -12.36
CA LYS A 21 0.86 1.87 -12.28
C LYS A 21 0.82 0.51 -11.55
N LYS A 22 1.82 -0.35 -11.80
CA LYS A 22 1.95 -1.66 -11.16
C LYS A 22 2.18 -1.58 -9.65
N ASN A 23 2.85 -0.52 -9.17
CA ASN A 23 3.18 -0.35 -7.76
C ASN A 23 1.93 -0.12 -6.92
N TRP A 24 0.92 0.56 -7.48
CA TRP A 24 -0.38 0.71 -6.83
C TRP A 24 -1.02 -0.64 -6.48
N LEU A 25 -0.88 -1.66 -7.33
CA LEU A 25 -1.44 -2.98 -7.06
C LEU A 25 -0.82 -3.58 -5.80
N PHE A 26 0.52 -3.56 -5.68
CA PHE A 26 1.23 -4.05 -4.51
C PHE A 26 0.89 -3.25 -3.25
N LEU A 27 0.69 -1.93 -3.37
CA LEU A 27 0.31 -1.07 -2.26
C LEU A 27 -1.16 -1.21 -1.82
N THR A 28 -1.99 -1.96 -2.55
CA THR A 28 -3.44 -2.06 -2.24
C THR A 28 -3.70 -2.58 -0.84
N LEU A 29 -3.08 -3.71 -0.47
CA LEU A 29 -3.29 -4.31 0.85
C LEU A 29 -2.64 -3.47 1.97
N PRO A 30 -1.39 -3.02 1.86
CA PRO A 30 -0.80 -2.11 2.85
C PRO A 30 -1.62 -0.83 3.07
N ILE A 31 -2.05 -0.15 1.99
CA ILE A 31 -2.88 1.06 2.08
C ILE A 31 -4.24 0.73 2.71
N GLY A 32 -4.86 -0.40 2.35
CA GLY A 32 -6.12 -0.84 2.93
C GLY A 32 -6.04 -1.04 4.44
N ILE A 33 -5.03 -1.77 4.91
CA ILE A 33 -4.78 -2.00 6.34
C ILE A 33 -4.57 -0.67 7.07
N LEU A 34 -3.72 0.22 6.52
CA LEU A 34 -3.50 1.55 7.09
C LEU A 34 -4.78 2.38 7.12
N SER A 35 -5.58 2.36 6.06
CA SER A 35 -6.84 3.11 5.98
C SER A 35 -7.84 2.63 7.04
N HIS A 36 -8.00 1.31 7.18
CA HIS A 36 -8.87 0.71 8.19
C HIS A 36 -8.40 1.02 9.62
N LEU A 37 -7.09 1.04 9.85
CA LEU A 37 -6.52 1.45 11.14
C LEU A 37 -6.81 2.93 11.44
N LEU A 38 -6.64 3.83 10.46
CA LEU A 38 -6.86 5.27 10.61
C LEU A 38 -8.33 5.62 10.81
N VAL A 39 -9.25 4.88 10.16
CA VAL A 39 -10.70 5.09 10.28
C VAL A 39 -11.26 4.41 11.56
N GLY A 40 -10.50 3.51 12.19
CA GLY A 40 -10.94 2.75 13.36
C GLY A 40 -11.86 1.56 13.01
N SER A 41 -12.07 1.28 11.73
CA SER A 41 -12.86 0.13 11.25
C SER A 41 -11.95 -1.10 11.10
N ILE A 42 -11.81 -1.89 12.16
CA ILE A 42 -10.93 -3.08 12.13
C ILE A 42 -11.60 -4.22 11.35
N THR A 43 -10.97 -4.62 10.24
CA THR A 43 -11.34 -5.83 9.49
C THR A 43 -10.67 -7.08 10.08
N PRO A 44 -11.16 -8.31 9.79
CA PRO A 44 -10.49 -9.53 10.24
C PRO A 44 -9.00 -9.58 9.82
N MET A 45 -8.69 -9.18 8.58
CA MET A 45 -7.31 -9.12 8.10
C MET A 45 -6.47 -8.08 8.84
N THR A 46 -7.04 -6.91 9.16
CA THR A 46 -6.36 -5.88 9.98
C THR A 46 -6.10 -6.39 11.40
N ALA A 47 -7.08 -7.06 12.01
CA ALA A 47 -6.94 -7.67 13.33
C ALA A 47 -5.82 -8.72 13.35
N ASP A 48 -5.81 -9.62 12.37
CA ASP A 48 -4.79 -10.67 12.23
C ASP A 48 -3.39 -10.08 12.01
N PHE A 49 -3.29 -8.97 11.26
CA PHE A 49 -2.02 -8.27 11.06
C PHE A 49 -1.51 -7.62 12.35
N LEU A 50 -2.40 -7.03 13.15
CA LEU A 50 -2.05 -6.38 14.43
C LEU A 50 -1.76 -7.38 15.55
N ASN A 51 -2.26 -8.62 15.46
CA ASN A 51 -2.01 -9.65 16.45
C ASN A 51 -0.51 -9.95 16.55
N ILE A 52 0.14 -9.57 17.65
CA ILE A 52 1.59 -9.68 17.81
C ILE A 52 2.07 -11.15 17.80
N ASN A 53 1.26 -12.07 18.36
CA ASN A 53 1.67 -13.44 18.67
C ASN A 53 1.44 -14.44 17.52
N ASN A 54 0.69 -14.06 16.49
CA ASN A 54 0.30 -14.98 15.42
C ASN A 54 0.37 -14.36 14.02
N HIS A 55 0.04 -15.15 12.99
CA HIS A 55 -0.11 -14.73 11.58
C HIS A 55 1.17 -14.19 10.91
N TYR A 56 2.33 -14.78 11.20
CA TYR A 56 3.61 -14.37 10.60
C TYR A 56 3.62 -14.42 9.07
N ILE A 57 2.97 -15.41 8.46
CA ILE A 57 2.87 -15.54 7.00
C ILE A 57 2.19 -14.30 6.40
N LEU A 58 1.06 -13.88 6.99
CA LEU A 58 0.33 -12.69 6.55
C LEU A 58 1.21 -11.44 6.66
N LYS A 59 1.89 -11.27 7.79
CA LYS A 59 2.80 -10.13 8.00
C LYS A 59 3.95 -10.11 6.98
N ILE A 60 4.57 -11.26 6.73
CA ILE A 60 5.64 -11.41 5.72
C ILE A 60 5.11 -11.04 4.34
N ILE A 61 3.94 -11.53 3.94
CA ILE A 61 3.32 -11.17 2.66
C ILE A 61 3.08 -9.66 2.56
N ILE A 62 2.52 -9.04 3.61
CA ILE A 62 2.26 -7.58 3.63
C ILE A 62 3.57 -6.79 3.55
N LEU A 63 4.63 -7.24 4.24
CA LEU A 63 5.96 -6.63 4.18
C LEU A 63 6.56 -6.73 2.77
N ILE A 64 6.47 -7.90 2.14
CA ILE A 64 6.93 -8.12 0.76
C ILE A 64 6.16 -7.22 -0.22
N LEU A 65 4.83 -7.17 -0.10
CA LEU A 65 4.00 -6.32 -0.95
C LEU A 65 4.30 -4.84 -0.74
N SER A 66 4.54 -4.42 0.51
CA SER A 66 4.94 -3.05 0.84
C SER A 66 6.30 -2.72 0.21
N PHE A 67 7.27 -3.64 0.32
CA PHE A 67 8.59 -3.48 -0.28
C PHE A 67 8.52 -3.34 -1.81
N PHE A 68 7.82 -4.25 -2.49
CA PHE A 68 7.64 -4.17 -3.95
C PHE A 68 6.79 -2.97 -4.39
N GLY A 69 5.84 -2.55 -3.56
CA GLY A 69 5.00 -1.38 -3.80
C GLY A 69 5.78 -0.07 -3.76
N ILE A 70 6.75 0.06 -2.84
CA ILE A 70 7.60 1.25 -2.75
C ILE A 70 8.76 1.17 -3.76
N LYS A 71 9.22 -0.04 -4.12
CA LYS A 71 10.31 -0.26 -5.08
C LYS A 71 9.97 0.30 -6.46
N GLY A 72 10.61 1.41 -6.82
CA GLY A 72 10.43 2.07 -8.12
C GLY A 72 9.63 3.36 -8.06
N ILE A 73 9.15 3.77 -6.88
CA ILE A 73 8.66 5.14 -6.65
C ILE A 73 9.85 6.10 -6.75
N LYS A 74 9.70 7.19 -7.52
CA LYS A 74 10.72 8.21 -7.69
C LYS A 74 10.20 9.58 -7.26
N ILE A 75 11.07 10.38 -6.65
CA ILE A 75 10.80 11.79 -6.38
C ILE A 75 11.34 12.59 -7.57
N ILE A 76 10.47 13.35 -8.23
CA ILE A 76 10.87 14.20 -9.35
C ILE A 76 11.52 15.46 -8.76
N LYS A 77 12.83 15.61 -8.99
CA LYS A 77 13.58 16.84 -8.65
C LYS A 77 13.38 17.88 -9.75
N LYS A 78 13.44 19.15 -9.35
CA LYS A 78 13.29 20.32 -10.21
C LYS A 78 14.51 20.52 -11.08
#